data_AF-A0A5E4QRT4-F1
#
_entry.id   AF-A0A5E4QRT4-F1
#
_cell.length_a   1.000
_cell.length_b   1.000
_cell.length_c   1.000
_cell.angle_alpha   90.00
_cell.angle_beta   90.00
_cell.angle_gamma   90.00
#
_symmetry.space_group_name_H-M   'P 1'
#
loop_
_entity.id
_entity.type
_entity.pdbx_description
1 polymer ?
#
loop_
_entity_poly.entity_id
_entity_poly.type
_entity_poly.pdbx_seq_one_letter_code
_entity_poly.pdbx_strand_id
1 'polypeptide(L)'
;MVNCGRCDEYVSDGPKCSACQKTFHFQCSGITETGYRKLGERKQTWRCPDCKSNMCSSPSSPSLEKIMERLDGLALQLVPLTTLLSEVQSIKGDISDIKKTVHDNTEKVNRLECRIMTVEKSISDMKKSHSEIKDLKEKVLQLETDLNSKEQWLRTNNVEIKGVPQKPNENLYDLLGKIGTKILYRQCPKKKLTL
;
A
#
# COMPACT_ATOMS: atom_id res chain seq x y z
N MET A 1 74.34 -6.27 23.32
CA MET A 1 74.97 -7.44 23.96
C MET A 1 74.17 -8.66 23.55
N VAL A 2 74.80 -9.73 23.07
CA VAL A 2 74.10 -10.93 22.58
C VAL A 2 74.53 -12.12 23.42
N ASN A 3 73.57 -12.88 23.94
CA ASN A 3 73.84 -14.11 24.70
C ASN A 3 73.75 -15.33 23.80
N CYS A 4 74.50 -16.37 24.13
CA CYS A 4 74.54 -17.62 23.37
C CYS A 4 73.20 -18.32 23.50
N GLY A 5 72.53 -18.64 22.39
CA GLY A 5 71.24 -19.32 22.39
C GLY A 5 71.21 -20.76 22.95
N ARG A 6 72.31 -21.23 23.57
CA ARG A 6 72.45 -22.57 24.17
C ARG A 6 72.84 -22.54 25.65
N CYS A 7 73.81 -21.71 26.05
CA CYS A 7 74.24 -21.58 27.45
C CYS A 7 73.85 -20.25 28.09
N ASP A 8 73.21 -19.34 27.34
CA ASP A 8 72.76 -18.01 27.76
C ASP A 8 73.85 -17.08 28.33
N GLU A 9 75.12 -17.44 28.19
CA GLU A 9 76.27 -16.58 28.51
C GLU A 9 76.60 -15.60 27.37
N TYR A 10 77.33 -14.53 27.69
CA TYR A 10 77.68 -13.46 26.75
C TYR A 10 78.56 -13.95 25.58
N VAL A 11 78.18 -13.59 24.35
CA VAL A 11 78.92 -13.88 23.11
C VAL A 11 79.45 -12.58 22.51
N SER A 12 80.76 -12.49 22.34
CA SER A 12 81.40 -11.37 21.62
C SER A 12 81.39 -11.57 20.10
N ASP A 13 81.72 -12.77 19.62
CA ASP A 13 81.68 -13.18 18.21
C ASP A 13 81.33 -14.67 18.12
N GLY A 14 80.53 -15.06 17.14
CA GLY A 14 80.02 -16.43 17.02
C GLY A 14 79.05 -16.66 15.87
N PRO A 15 78.77 -17.92 15.51
CA PRO A 15 77.89 -18.25 14.40
C PRO A 15 76.42 -17.94 14.68
N LYS A 16 75.75 -17.34 13.69
CA LYS A 16 74.31 -17.04 13.72
C LYS A 16 73.52 -18.09 12.93
N CYS A 17 72.54 -18.72 13.57
CA CYS A 17 71.68 -19.72 12.93
C CYS A 17 70.68 -19.06 11.98
N SER A 18 70.58 -19.53 10.74
CA SER A 18 69.61 -19.02 9.75
C SER A 18 68.14 -19.32 10.07
N ALA A 19 67.85 -20.32 10.90
CA ALA A 19 66.48 -20.73 11.23
C ALA A 19 65.92 -19.99 12.45
N CYS A 20 66.62 -20.05 13.59
CA CYS A 20 66.16 -19.40 14.83
C CYS A 20 66.76 -18.01 15.04
N GLN A 21 67.67 -17.57 14.16
CA GLN A 21 68.33 -16.26 14.21
C GLN A 21 69.13 -15.96 15.49
N LYS A 22 69.33 -16.96 16.36
CA LYS A 22 70.17 -16.86 17.56
C LYS A 22 71.66 -16.98 17.20
N THR A 23 72.50 -16.27 17.96
CA THR A 23 73.96 -16.36 17.91
C THR A 23 74.44 -17.32 18.99
N PHE A 24 75.47 -18.09 18.71
CA PHE A 24 76.02 -19.08 19.63
C PHE A 24 77.53 -18.91 19.76
N HIS A 25 78.13 -19.35 20.86
CA HIS A 25 79.58 -19.57 20.84
C HIS A 25 79.93 -20.66 19.83
N PHE A 26 81.12 -20.59 19.25
CA PHE A 26 81.66 -21.61 18.34
C PHE A 26 81.56 -23.02 18.95
N GLN A 27 81.98 -23.16 20.21
CA GLN A 27 81.94 -24.43 20.91
C GLN A 27 80.52 -24.89 21.24
N CYS A 28 79.64 -24.00 21.67
CA CYS A 28 78.23 -24.31 21.96
C CYS A 28 77.45 -24.75 20.72
N SER A 29 77.83 -24.26 19.54
CA SER A 29 77.24 -24.65 18.27
C SER A 29 77.94 -25.83 17.57
N GLY A 30 79.03 -26.35 18.15
CA GLY A 30 79.76 -27.49 17.62
C GLY A 30 80.55 -27.21 16.35
N ILE A 31 80.96 -25.96 16.11
CA ILE A 31 81.79 -25.57 14.96
C ILE A 31 83.01 -24.77 15.42
N THR A 32 84.17 -24.97 14.82
CA THR A 32 85.37 -24.19 15.14
C THR A 32 85.31 -22.80 14.50
N GLU A 33 85.93 -21.80 15.11
CA GLU A 33 85.99 -20.44 14.56
C GLU A 33 86.61 -20.41 13.16
N THR A 34 87.73 -21.12 12.98
CA THR A 34 88.41 -21.23 11.67
C THR A 34 87.51 -21.92 10.65
N GLY A 35 86.75 -22.94 11.05
CA GLY A 35 85.75 -23.60 10.22
C GLY A 35 84.64 -22.65 9.79
N TYR A 36 84.08 -21.90 10.75
CA TYR A 36 83.00 -20.94 10.48
C TYR A 36 83.46 -19.79 9.57
N ARG A 37 84.66 -19.24 9.79
CA ARG A 37 85.18 -18.14 8.96
C ARG A 37 85.42 -18.56 7.51
N LYS A 38 85.85 -19.81 7.27
CA LYS A 38 86.09 -20.38 5.93
C LYS A 38 84.82 -20.64 5.10
N LEU A 39 83.62 -20.62 5.70
CA LEU A 39 82.37 -20.89 4.98
C LEU A 39 81.98 -19.81 3.94
N GLY A 40 82.54 -18.60 4.00
CA GLY A 40 82.17 -17.52 3.06
C GLY A 40 80.66 -17.24 3.05
N GLU A 41 80.04 -17.24 1.87
CA GLU A 41 78.60 -17.04 1.69
C GLU A 41 77.73 -18.13 2.35
N ARG A 42 78.26 -19.34 2.54
CA ARG A 42 77.53 -20.45 3.19
C ARG A 42 77.25 -20.22 4.68
N LYS A 43 77.78 -19.13 5.26
CA LYS A 43 77.36 -18.67 6.60
C LYS A 43 75.86 -18.36 6.65
N GLN A 44 75.26 -17.89 5.55
CA GLN A 44 73.84 -17.52 5.50
C GLN A 44 72.89 -18.73 5.55
N THR A 45 73.38 -19.93 5.24
CA THR A 45 72.60 -21.17 5.27
C THR A 45 72.96 -22.08 6.46
N TRP A 46 73.94 -21.67 7.27
CA TRP A 46 74.34 -22.41 8.46
C TRP A 46 73.21 -22.43 9.50
N ARG A 47 73.03 -23.57 10.17
CA ARG A 47 71.99 -23.80 11.18
C ARG A 47 72.59 -24.44 12.42
N CYS A 48 72.07 -24.08 13.60
CA CYS A 48 72.47 -24.70 14.86
C CYS A 48 71.98 -26.17 14.93
N PRO A 49 72.55 -26.99 15.83
CA PRO A 49 72.18 -28.41 15.98
C PRO A 49 70.69 -28.64 16.21
N ASP A 50 70.03 -27.82 17.03
CA ASP A 50 68.60 -27.96 17.34
C ASP A 50 67.73 -27.74 16.10
N CYS A 51 68.02 -26.69 15.33
CA CYS A 51 67.31 -26.39 14.10
C CYS A 51 67.63 -27.37 12.96
N LYS A 52 68.76 -28.08 13.04
CA LYS A 52 69.12 -29.13 12.08
C LYS A 52 68.38 -30.43 12.39
N SER A 53 68.19 -30.76 13.67
CA SER A 53 67.48 -31.98 14.11
C SER A 53 65.96 -31.87 13.91
N ASN A 54 65.39 -30.67 14.03
CA ASN A 54 63.95 -30.43 13.90
C ASN A 54 63.37 -30.57 12.47
N MET A 55 64.14 -31.05 11.50
CA MET A 55 63.72 -31.29 10.10
C MET A 55 63.58 -32.78 9.75
N CYS A 56 63.88 -33.71 10.67
CA CYS A 56 63.62 -35.14 10.47
C CYS A 56 62.27 -35.61 11.04
N SER A 57 61.44 -34.68 11.55
CA SER A 57 60.04 -34.97 11.89
C SER A 57 59.17 -34.67 10.67
N SER A 58 58.97 -35.68 9.83
CA SER A 58 57.96 -35.63 8.77
C SER A 58 56.61 -35.18 9.37
N PRO A 59 55.88 -34.22 8.79
CA PRO A 59 54.52 -33.98 9.21
C PRO A 59 53.72 -35.25 8.91
N SER A 60 53.32 -35.97 9.95
CA SER A 60 52.38 -37.07 9.84
C SER A 60 51.17 -36.58 9.06
N SER A 61 50.84 -37.27 7.96
CA SER A 61 49.60 -37.08 7.24
C SER A 61 48.42 -37.02 8.22
N PRO A 62 47.42 -36.14 8.02
CA PRO A 62 46.22 -36.19 8.84
C PRO A 62 45.64 -37.60 8.76
N SER A 63 45.41 -38.24 9.92
CA SER A 63 44.84 -39.59 9.93
C SER A 63 43.48 -39.56 9.26
N LEU A 64 43.18 -40.60 8.48
CA LEU A 64 41.93 -40.75 7.76
C LEU A 64 40.72 -40.60 8.70
N GLU A 65 40.84 -41.03 9.97
CA GLU A 65 39.78 -40.87 10.97
C GLU A 65 39.42 -39.41 11.23
N LYS A 66 40.41 -38.50 11.34
CA LYS A 66 40.13 -37.07 11.58
C LYS A 66 39.47 -36.39 10.38
N ILE A 67 39.71 -36.88 9.18
CA ILE A 67 39.04 -36.39 7.96
C ILE A 67 37.60 -36.88 7.93
N MET A 68 37.38 -38.17 8.23
CA MET A 68 36.04 -38.76 8.29
C MET A 68 35.18 -38.08 9.36
N GLU A 69 35.72 -37.84 10.56
CA GLU A 69 34.99 -37.16 11.65
C GLU A 69 34.58 -35.72 11.28
N ARG A 70 35.43 -35.01 10.52
CA ARG A 70 35.08 -33.69 9.97
C ARG A 70 34.02 -33.77 8.87
N LEU A 71 34.06 -34.78 8.00
CA LEU A 71 33.05 -35.00 6.97
C LEU A 71 31.70 -35.36 7.59
N ASP A 72 31.68 -36.18 8.63
CA ASP A 72 30.47 -36.52 9.39
C ASP A 72 29.90 -35.29 10.10
N GLY A 73 30.76 -34.46 10.70
CA GLY A 73 30.37 -33.18 11.29
C GLY A 73 29.74 -32.22 10.27
N LEU A 74 30.30 -32.13 9.06
CA LEU A 74 29.73 -31.35 7.97
C LEU A 74 28.40 -31.94 7.48
N ALA A 75 28.30 -33.26 7.35
CA ALA A 75 27.06 -33.92 6.95
C ALA A 75 25.91 -33.62 7.93
N LEU A 76 26.18 -33.60 9.24
CA LEU A 76 25.21 -33.21 10.27
C LEU A 76 24.78 -31.74 10.15
N GLN A 77 25.72 -30.83 9.81
CA GLN A 77 25.40 -29.41 9.60
C GLN A 77 24.58 -29.15 8.34
N LEU A 78 24.57 -30.07 7.37
CA LEU A 78 23.77 -29.94 6.14
C LEU A 78 22.31 -30.40 6.33
N VAL A 79 21.98 -31.14 7.38
CA VAL A 79 20.62 -31.63 7.65
C VAL A 79 19.60 -30.47 7.76
N PRO A 80 19.85 -29.37 8.50
CA PRO A 80 18.93 -28.23 8.57
C PRO A 80 18.65 -27.54 7.23
N LEU A 81 19.55 -27.63 6.24
CA LEU A 81 19.30 -27.08 4.90
C LEU A 81 18.15 -27.79 4.18
N THR A 82 17.94 -29.08 4.46
CA THR A 82 16.81 -29.83 3.89
C THR A 82 15.47 -29.35 4.44
N THR A 83 15.43 -29.02 5.75
CA THR A 83 14.28 -28.39 6.39
C THR A 83 14.02 -27.00 5.82
N LEU A 84 15.06 -26.16 5.71
CA LEU A 84 14.94 -24.84 5.09
C LEU A 84 14.44 -24.91 3.64
N LEU A 85 14.88 -25.90 2.86
CA LEU A 85 14.38 -26.11 1.50
C LEU A 85 12.87 -26.40 1.50
N SER A 86 12.39 -27.22 2.44
CA SER A 86 10.95 -27.51 2.57
C SER A 86 10.15 -26.28 2.99
N GLU A 87 10.66 -25.47 3.92
CA GLU A 87 10.03 -24.21 4.34
C GLU A 87 9.97 -23.19 3.19
N VAL A 88 11.06 -23.06 2.42
CA VAL A 88 11.09 -22.20 1.22
C VAL A 88 10.08 -22.67 0.17
N GLN A 89 9.90 -23.99 0.00
CA GLN A 89 8.86 -24.54 -0.88
C GLN A 89 7.45 -24.21 -0.36
N SER A 90 7.22 -24.29 0.95
CA SER A 90 5.95 -23.89 1.56
C SER A 90 5.66 -22.40 1.35
N ILE A 91 6.63 -21.53 1.64
CA ILE A 91 6.52 -20.08 1.42
C ILE A 91 6.22 -19.77 -0.04
N LYS A 92 6.86 -20.48 -0.98
CA LYS A 92 6.57 -20.33 -2.42
C LYS A 92 5.10 -20.70 -2.75
N GLY A 93 4.56 -21.71 -2.09
CA GLY A 93 3.13 -22.07 -2.16
C GLY A 93 2.25 -20.93 -1.67
N ASP A 94 2.50 -20.45 -0.45
CA ASP A 94 1.73 -19.35 0.16
C ASP A 94 1.77 -18.08 -0.69
N ILE A 95 2.94 -17.71 -1.24
CA ILE A 95 3.09 -16.57 -2.14
C ILE A 95 2.23 -16.76 -3.40
N SER A 96 2.14 -17.98 -3.93
CA SER A 96 1.31 -18.29 -5.10
C SER A 96 -0.18 -18.07 -4.79
N ASP A 97 -0.63 -18.50 -3.62
CA ASP A 97 -2.03 -18.38 -3.22
C ASP A 97 -2.40 -16.94 -2.83
N ILE A 98 -1.50 -16.21 -2.18
CA ILE A 98 -1.64 -14.77 -1.96
C ILE A 98 -1.76 -14.05 -3.30
N LYS A 99 -0.92 -14.40 -4.29
CA LYS A 99 -0.97 -13.78 -5.62
C LYS A 99 -2.33 -14.00 -6.30
N LYS A 100 -2.90 -15.21 -6.22
CA LYS A 100 -4.26 -15.49 -6.72
C LYS A 100 -5.30 -14.64 -5.97
N THR A 101 -5.24 -14.64 -4.64
CA THR A 101 -6.19 -13.88 -3.81
C THR A 101 -6.17 -12.39 -4.12
N VAL A 102 -4.97 -11.81 -4.30
CA VAL A 102 -4.79 -10.40 -4.67
C VAL A 102 -5.35 -10.12 -6.07
N HIS A 103 -5.13 -11.02 -7.02
CA HIS A 103 -5.70 -10.89 -8.36
C HIS A 103 -7.24 -10.90 -8.32
N ASP A 104 -7.84 -11.90 -7.67
CA ASP A 104 -9.30 -12.01 -7.54
C ASP A 104 -9.91 -10.78 -6.85
N ASN A 105 -9.24 -10.26 -5.82
CA ASN A 105 -9.67 -9.04 -5.13
C ASN A 105 -9.54 -7.81 -6.03
N THR A 106 -8.51 -7.72 -6.86
CA THR A 106 -8.36 -6.65 -7.85
C THR A 106 -9.52 -6.66 -8.85
N GLU A 107 -9.91 -7.83 -9.35
CA GLU A 107 -11.08 -7.96 -10.23
C GLU A 107 -12.40 -7.56 -9.54
N LYS A 108 -12.57 -7.95 -8.27
CA LYS A 108 -13.74 -7.54 -7.47
C LYS A 108 -13.78 -6.03 -7.27
N VAL A 109 -12.65 -5.40 -6.98
CA VAL A 109 -12.54 -3.93 -6.84
C VAL A 109 -12.91 -3.23 -8.14
N ASN A 110 -12.36 -3.66 -9.27
CA ASN A 110 -12.70 -3.09 -10.59
C ASN A 110 -14.19 -3.22 -10.90
N ARG A 111 -14.81 -4.35 -10.55
CA ARG A 111 -16.25 -4.55 -10.71
C ARG A 111 -17.08 -3.61 -9.84
N LEU A 112 -16.64 -3.36 -8.61
CA LEU A 112 -17.28 -2.40 -7.71
C LEU A 112 -17.14 -0.97 -8.24
N GLU A 113 -15.97 -0.60 -8.76
CA GLU A 113 -15.73 0.69 -9.41
C GLU A 113 -16.71 0.92 -10.57
N CYS A 114 -16.85 -0.06 -11.49
CA CYS A 114 -17.83 0.04 -12.58
C CYS A 114 -19.28 0.20 -12.09
N ARG A 115 -19.64 -0.49 -11.00
CA ARG A 115 -20.99 -0.37 -10.40
C ARG A 115 -21.20 1.02 -9.78
N ILE A 116 -20.19 1.56 -9.11
CA ILE A 116 -20.23 2.91 -8.53
C ILE A 116 -20.44 3.93 -9.66
N MET A 117 -19.66 3.86 -10.74
CA MET A 117 -19.84 4.75 -11.90
C MET A 117 -21.27 4.69 -12.49
N THR A 118 -21.85 3.49 -12.55
CA THR A 118 -23.23 3.31 -13.04
C THR A 118 -24.24 3.97 -12.11
N VAL A 119 -24.09 3.78 -10.78
CA VAL A 119 -24.95 4.40 -9.78
C VAL A 119 -24.84 5.92 -9.80
N GLU A 120 -23.62 6.46 -9.88
CA GLU A 120 -23.38 7.90 -9.99
C GLU A 120 -24.06 8.51 -11.22
N LYS A 121 -23.98 7.82 -12.36
CA LYS A 121 -24.70 8.23 -13.57
C LYS A 121 -26.21 8.25 -13.35
N SER A 122 -26.78 7.19 -12.77
CA SER A 122 -28.22 7.14 -12.48
C SER A 122 -28.67 8.25 -11.51
N ILE A 123 -27.85 8.59 -10.52
CA ILE A 123 -28.12 9.72 -9.61
C ILE A 123 -28.13 11.04 -10.38
N SER A 124 -27.18 11.23 -11.30
CA SER A 124 -27.11 12.43 -12.14
C SER A 124 -28.37 12.59 -13.01
N ASP A 125 -28.80 11.50 -13.66
CA ASP A 125 -30.01 11.50 -14.49
C ASP A 125 -31.28 11.73 -13.64
N MET A 126 -31.36 11.12 -12.46
CA MET A 126 -32.46 11.33 -11.52
C MET A 126 -32.56 12.80 -11.06
N LYS A 127 -31.42 13.47 -10.82
CA LYS A 127 -31.40 14.89 -10.47
C LYS A 127 -31.98 15.76 -11.59
N LYS A 128 -31.67 15.47 -12.85
CA LYS A 128 -32.23 16.20 -14.01
C LYS A 128 -33.74 16.02 -14.11
N SER A 129 -34.24 14.78 -14.02
CA SER A 129 -35.68 14.53 -14.01
C SER A 129 -36.38 15.21 -12.84
N HIS A 130 -35.73 15.28 -11.66
CA HIS A 130 -36.29 15.98 -10.51
C HIS A 130 -36.43 17.49 -10.75
N SER A 131 -35.44 18.13 -11.38
CA SER A 131 -35.56 19.54 -11.78
C SER A 131 -36.69 19.77 -12.78
N GLU A 132 -36.83 18.92 -13.79
CA GLU A 132 -37.91 19.02 -14.78
C GLU A 132 -39.30 18.89 -14.13
N ILE A 133 -39.45 17.93 -13.19
CA ILE A 133 -40.69 17.75 -12.43
C ILE A 133 -41.00 19.00 -11.60
N LYS A 134 -39.99 19.63 -10.99
CA LYS A 134 -40.18 20.86 -10.21
C LYS A 134 -40.69 21.99 -11.11
N ASP A 135 -40.04 22.22 -12.25
CA ASP A 135 -40.42 23.27 -13.20
C ASP A 135 -41.82 23.04 -13.78
N LEU A 136 -42.17 21.79 -14.07
CA LEU A 136 -43.51 21.42 -14.52
C LEU A 136 -44.57 21.70 -13.45
N LYS A 137 -44.30 21.37 -12.19
CA LYS A 137 -45.23 21.66 -11.08
C LYS A 137 -45.45 23.16 -10.91
N GLU A 138 -44.40 23.97 -11.02
CA GLU A 138 -44.52 25.42 -10.96
C GLU A 138 -45.38 25.98 -12.11
N LYS A 139 -45.18 25.47 -13.33
CA LYS A 139 -46.03 25.83 -14.48
C LYS A 139 -47.49 25.43 -14.28
N VAL A 140 -47.76 24.25 -13.71
CA VAL A 140 -49.13 23.81 -13.41
C VAL A 140 -49.79 24.77 -12.42
N LEU A 141 -49.11 25.13 -11.33
CA LEU A 141 -49.63 26.09 -10.34
C LEU A 141 -49.90 27.46 -10.97
N GLN A 142 -49.02 27.92 -11.86
CA GLN A 142 -49.22 29.18 -12.57
C GLN A 142 -50.45 29.11 -13.48
N LEU A 143 -50.60 28.03 -14.26
CA LEU A 143 -51.74 27.84 -15.16
C LEU A 143 -53.06 27.73 -14.40
N GLU A 144 -53.09 27.06 -13.26
CA GLU A 144 -54.27 26.99 -12.39
C GLU A 144 -54.66 28.37 -11.86
N THR A 145 -53.67 29.18 -11.46
CA THR A 145 -53.89 30.54 -10.98
C THR A 145 -54.43 31.46 -12.09
N ASP A 146 -53.86 31.35 -13.30
CA ASP A 146 -54.29 32.09 -14.47
C ASP A 146 -55.70 31.70 -14.90
N LEU A 147 -56.02 30.40 -14.85
CA LEU A 147 -57.36 29.88 -15.16
C LEU A 147 -58.39 30.46 -14.18
N ASN A 148 -58.13 30.37 -12.87
CA ASN A 148 -59.02 30.90 -11.85
C ASN A 148 -59.21 32.42 -12.02
N SER A 149 -58.14 33.16 -12.30
CA SER A 149 -58.21 34.60 -12.56
C SER A 149 -59.08 34.93 -13.77
N LYS A 150 -58.96 34.15 -14.86
CA LYS A 150 -59.82 34.29 -16.05
C LYS A 150 -61.28 33.95 -15.74
N GLU A 151 -61.54 32.89 -14.98
CA GLU A 151 -62.90 32.52 -14.57
C GLU A 151 -63.57 33.60 -13.72
N GLN A 152 -62.83 34.21 -12.78
CA GLN A 152 -63.33 35.35 -12.01
C GLN A 152 -63.57 36.56 -12.90
N TRP A 153 -62.65 36.85 -13.82
CA TRP A 153 -62.77 37.97 -14.75
C TRP A 153 -64.02 37.87 -15.62
N LEU A 154 -64.32 36.68 -16.15
CA LEU A 154 -65.54 36.41 -16.93
C LEU A 154 -66.84 36.65 -16.14
N ARG A 155 -66.77 36.63 -14.80
CA ARG A 155 -67.92 36.85 -13.89
C ARG A 155 -67.91 38.24 -13.25
N THR A 156 -67.02 39.15 -13.65
CA THR A 156 -66.86 40.48 -13.00
C THR A 156 -68.17 41.29 -12.97
N ASN A 157 -69.02 41.15 -13.98
CA ASN A 157 -70.30 41.86 -14.08
C ASN A 157 -71.50 41.00 -13.67
N ASN A 158 -71.26 39.79 -13.15
CA ASN A 158 -72.32 38.88 -12.74
C ASN A 158 -72.58 39.07 -11.25
N VAL A 159 -73.86 39.12 -10.87
CA VAL A 159 -74.28 39.16 -9.48
C VAL A 159 -75.08 37.91 -9.18
N GLU A 160 -74.64 37.12 -8.21
CA GLU A 160 -75.37 35.94 -7.72
C GLU A 160 -76.24 36.33 -6.52
N ILE A 161 -77.54 36.11 -6.62
CA ILE A 161 -78.49 36.36 -5.53
C ILE A 161 -78.98 35.02 -5.00
N LYS A 162 -78.56 34.66 -3.78
CA LYS A 162 -78.95 33.40 -3.12
C LYS A 162 -80.19 33.58 -2.25
N GLY A 163 -80.94 32.49 -2.07
CA GLY A 163 -82.09 32.46 -1.15
C GLY A 163 -83.40 33.00 -1.72
N VAL A 164 -83.51 33.15 -3.05
CA VAL A 164 -84.77 33.53 -3.69
C VAL A 164 -85.66 32.28 -3.89
N PRO A 165 -86.89 32.26 -3.35
CA PRO A 165 -87.81 31.13 -3.53
C PRO A 165 -88.25 31.00 -4.99
N GLN A 166 -88.15 29.80 -5.56
CA GLN A 166 -88.54 29.53 -6.95
C GLN A 166 -90.05 29.33 -7.08
N LYS A 167 -90.67 30.00 -8.05
CA LYS A 167 -92.09 29.78 -8.41
C LYS A 167 -92.23 29.46 -9.90
N PRO A 168 -93.20 28.61 -10.29
CA PRO A 168 -93.49 28.36 -11.70
C PRO A 168 -93.96 29.65 -12.39
N ASN A 169 -93.54 29.86 -13.65
CA ASN A 169 -93.85 31.04 -14.47
C ASN A 169 -93.43 32.39 -13.87
N GLU A 170 -92.30 32.44 -13.16
CA GLU A 170 -91.77 33.69 -12.62
C GLU A 170 -91.00 34.52 -13.65
N ASN A 171 -91.20 35.85 -13.63
CA ASN A 171 -90.46 36.79 -14.47
C ASN A 171 -89.24 37.36 -13.71
N LEU A 172 -88.04 37.09 -14.23
CA LEU A 172 -86.77 37.51 -13.61
C LEU A 172 -86.60 39.03 -13.53
N TYR A 173 -87.14 39.80 -14.48
CA TYR A 173 -87.06 41.26 -14.45
C TYR A 173 -87.91 41.86 -13.34
N ASP A 174 -89.10 41.30 -13.10
CA ASP A 174 -89.98 41.76 -12.04
C ASP A 174 -89.42 41.39 -10.66
N LEU A 175 -88.84 40.20 -10.54
CA LEU A 175 -88.12 39.78 -9.34
C LEU A 175 -86.94 40.71 -9.05
N LEU A 176 -86.09 40.97 -10.05
CA LEU A 176 -84.96 41.89 -9.91
C LEU A 176 -85.42 43.30 -9.54
N GLY A 177 -86.55 43.74 -10.12
CA GLY A 177 -87.19 45.00 -9.77
C GLY A 177 -87.62 45.05 -8.30
N LYS A 178 -88.34 44.01 -7.82
CA LYS A 178 -88.75 43.90 -6.41
C LYS A 178 -87.55 43.94 -5.46
N ILE A 179 -86.47 43.24 -5.80
CA ILE A 179 -85.21 43.27 -5.03
C ILE A 179 -84.64 44.69 -5.02
N GLY A 180 -84.51 45.34 -6.18
CA GLY A 180 -84.02 46.71 -6.33
C GLY A 180 -84.81 47.71 -5.46
N THR A 181 -86.13 47.64 -5.47
CA THR A 181 -87.00 48.48 -4.63
C THR A 181 -86.77 48.21 -3.14
N LYS A 182 -86.57 46.96 -2.74
CA LYS A 182 -86.32 46.60 -1.33
C LYS A 182 -84.97 47.10 -0.82
N ILE A 183 -83.95 47.18 -1.66
CA ILE A 183 -82.64 47.74 -1.32
C ILE A 183 -82.52 49.25 -1.59
N LEU A 184 -83.66 49.94 -1.83
CA LEU A 184 -83.73 51.37 -2.11
C LEU A 184 -82.93 51.82 -3.35
N TYR A 185 -82.68 50.91 -4.30
CA TYR A 185 -82.05 51.24 -5.56
C TYR A 185 -83.09 51.74 -6.56
N ARG A 186 -82.93 52.97 -7.06
CA ARG A 186 -83.81 53.54 -8.10
C ARG A 186 -83.61 52.76 -9.40
N GLN A 187 -84.66 52.08 -9.83
CA GLN A 187 -84.68 51.45 -11.16
C GLN A 187 -84.65 52.54 -12.24
N CYS A 188 -83.74 52.39 -13.20
CA CYS A 188 -83.72 53.23 -14.41
C CYS A 188 -84.93 52.86 -15.28
N PRO A 189 -85.67 53.84 -15.85
CA PRO A 189 -86.84 53.54 -16.67
C PRO A 189 -86.46 52.65 -17.87
N LYS A 190 -87.29 51.61 -18.13
CA LYS A 190 -87.09 50.66 -19.23
C LYS A 190 -86.97 51.44 -20.55
N LYS A 191 -85.77 51.56 -21.13
CA LYS A 191 -85.63 51.96 -22.53
C LYS A 191 -86.27 50.83 -23.35
N LYS A 192 -87.31 51.14 -24.11
CA LYS A 192 -87.81 50.23 -25.15
C LYS A 192 -86.65 49.99 -26.12
N LEU A 193 -86.07 48.80 -26.08
CA LEU A 193 -85.22 48.31 -27.16
C LEU A 193 -86.16 48.09 -28.36
N THR A 194 -86.23 49.09 -29.24
CA THR A 194 -86.69 48.89 -30.61
C THR A 194 -85.65 48.04 -31.32
N LEU A 195 -86.03 46.81 -31.67
CA LEU A 195 -85.33 45.95 -32.62
C LEU A 195 -85.16 46.67 -33.96
#